data_AF-A0A2E4ZTX8-F1
#
_entry.id   AF-A0A2E4ZTX8-F1
#
_cell.length_a   1.000
_cell.length_b   1.000
_cell.length_c   1.000
_cell.angle_alpha   90.00
_cell.angle_beta   90.00
_cell.angle_gamma   90.00
#
_symmetry.space_group_name_H-M   'P 1'
#
loop_
_entity.id
_entity.type
_entity.pdbx_description
1 polymer ?
#
loop_
_entity_poly.entity_id
_entity_poly.type
_entity_poly.pdbx_seq_one_letter_code
_entity_poly.pdbx_strand_id
1 'polypeptide(L)'
;MYKNPNPSSEVPLTPSGRTPSVTGLALQRKARGPDPRKFLVIGGEIRAVAPDEDAPLLNTFLSPSETTDSRTRAKMILQSAQANLMAGMSFLEKQRQNLKLIAEKLSDATRLWKLSRISGLENDQLEKLQSQFQKNREEIESIREANDGSVPLFSDGQSSPIRMHHPSARKWQLLLIDRSDLGTASMITFSHGKIYGDTPGFHLDLDTLLKTRESVRNPLSYNEMQSKLLRSCLRGVKQRLLQDSGAVPDTGVPCVPISAHSNTLFRSFN
;
A
#
# COMPACT_ATOMS: atom_id res chain seq x y z
N MET A 1 44.55 -0.14 11.39
CA MET A 1 44.40 -0.48 9.96
C MET A 1 44.01 -1.94 9.84
N TYR A 2 42.72 -2.23 9.66
CA TYR A 2 42.23 -3.56 9.30
C TYR A 2 41.23 -3.39 8.15
N LYS A 3 41.53 -4.07 7.04
CA LYS A 3 40.74 -4.08 5.80
C LYS A 3 39.52 -4.99 6.00
N ASN A 4 38.32 -4.47 5.75
CA ASN A 4 37.12 -5.26 5.55
C ASN A 4 37.00 -5.62 4.07
N PRO A 5 36.90 -6.91 3.68
CA PRO A 5 36.48 -7.27 2.34
C PRO A 5 34.94 -7.42 2.29
N ASN A 6 34.32 -6.66 1.38
CA ASN A 6 32.98 -6.93 0.87
C ASN A 6 32.92 -8.32 0.23
N PRO A 7 31.83 -9.08 0.42
CA PRO A 7 31.40 -10.07 -0.56
C PRO A 7 30.21 -9.54 -1.36
N SER A 8 30.52 -8.91 -2.49
CA SER A 8 29.61 -8.78 -3.62
C SER A 8 29.33 -10.19 -4.16
N SER A 9 28.17 -10.78 -3.87
CA SER A 9 27.69 -11.93 -4.63
C SER A 9 26.99 -11.43 -5.89
N GLU A 10 27.77 -11.17 -6.93
CA GLU A 10 27.27 -11.13 -8.30
C GLU A 10 27.02 -12.58 -8.75
N VAL A 11 25.75 -12.96 -8.85
CA VAL A 11 25.36 -14.21 -9.52
C VAL A 11 25.40 -13.94 -11.03
N PRO A 12 26.11 -14.74 -11.83
CA PRO A 12 26.21 -14.52 -13.27
C PRO A 12 24.88 -14.83 -13.95
N LEU A 13 24.29 -13.81 -14.58
CA LEU A 13 23.14 -13.96 -15.48
C LEU A 13 23.60 -14.56 -16.80
N THR A 14 23.44 -15.88 -16.98
CA THR A 14 23.48 -16.48 -18.32
C THR A 14 22.19 -16.10 -19.08
N PRO A 15 22.26 -15.62 -20.34
CA PRO A 15 21.09 -15.25 -21.12
C PRO A 15 20.47 -16.51 -21.72
N SER A 16 19.66 -17.22 -20.94
CA SER A 16 18.71 -18.19 -21.49
C SER A 16 17.57 -17.39 -22.13
N GLY A 17 17.48 -17.40 -23.47
CA GLY A 17 16.40 -16.76 -24.24
C GLY A 17 15.00 -17.36 -24.04
N ARG A 18 14.75 -18.06 -22.92
CA ARG A 18 13.42 -18.53 -22.53
C ARG A 18 12.78 -17.46 -21.65
N THR A 19 11.67 -16.90 -22.13
CA THR A 19 10.80 -16.08 -21.29
C THR A 19 10.43 -16.89 -20.03
N PRO A 20 10.69 -16.37 -18.83
CA PRO A 20 10.35 -17.08 -17.60
C PRO A 20 8.86 -17.35 -17.56
N SER A 21 8.47 -18.57 -17.15
CA SER A 21 7.06 -18.94 -16.99
C SER A 21 6.36 -17.95 -16.05
N VAL A 22 5.15 -17.51 -16.40
CA VAL A 22 4.30 -16.67 -15.54
C VAL A 22 4.12 -17.30 -14.16
N THR A 23 3.96 -18.62 -14.12
CA THR A 23 3.88 -19.39 -12.87
C THR A 23 5.18 -19.29 -12.09
N GLY A 24 6.34 -19.33 -12.76
CA GLY A 24 7.65 -19.14 -12.14
C GLY A 24 7.83 -17.74 -11.57
N LEU A 25 7.45 -16.68 -12.29
CA LEU A 25 7.50 -15.30 -11.81
C LEU A 25 6.54 -15.04 -10.64
N ALA A 26 5.32 -15.57 -10.73
CA ALA A 26 4.33 -15.47 -9.65
C ALA A 26 4.79 -16.23 -8.39
N LEU A 27 5.37 -17.42 -8.55
CA LEU A 27 5.95 -18.18 -7.44
C LEU A 27 7.17 -17.48 -6.86
N GLN A 28 8.05 -16.91 -7.68
CA GLN A 28 9.21 -16.15 -7.20
C GLN A 28 8.80 -14.90 -6.42
N ARG A 29 7.78 -14.17 -6.87
CA ARG A 29 7.22 -13.01 -6.15
C ARG A 29 6.53 -13.45 -4.85
N LYS A 30 5.78 -14.55 -4.86
CA LYS A 30 5.16 -15.11 -3.65
C LYS A 30 6.18 -15.68 -2.66
N ALA A 31 7.32 -16.19 -3.14
CA ALA A 31 8.41 -16.74 -2.34
C ALA A 31 9.31 -15.67 -1.70
N ARG A 32 9.26 -14.40 -2.15
CA ARG A 32 10.02 -13.29 -1.53
C ARG A 32 9.63 -13.03 -0.07
N GLY A 33 8.53 -13.62 0.42
CA GLY A 33 8.04 -13.39 1.78
C GLY A 33 7.47 -11.98 1.95
N PRO A 34 6.93 -11.65 3.13
CA PRO A 34 6.42 -10.32 3.41
C PRO A 34 7.55 -9.28 3.31
N ASP A 35 7.25 -8.13 2.71
CA ASP A 35 8.17 -6.98 2.67
C ASP A 35 8.72 -6.71 4.09
N PRO A 36 10.05 -6.82 4.31
CA PRO A 36 10.65 -6.68 5.64
C PRO A 36 10.53 -5.24 6.17
N ARG A 37 10.22 -4.27 5.30
CA ARG A 37 10.02 -2.88 5.69
C ARG A 37 8.75 -2.76 6.50
N LYS A 38 8.87 -2.15 7.68
CA LYS A 38 7.72 -1.70 8.47
C LYS A 38 7.46 -0.23 8.18
N PHE A 39 6.19 0.15 8.22
CA PHE A 39 5.78 1.53 8.03
C PHE A 39 4.97 2.00 9.23
N LEU A 40 5.22 3.22 9.68
CA LEU A 40 4.60 3.80 10.87
C LEU A 40 4.17 5.23 10.59
N VAL A 41 3.01 5.62 11.11
CA VAL A 41 2.52 6.99 11.06
C VAL A 41 2.82 7.71 12.36
N ILE A 42 3.64 8.75 12.30
CA ILE A 42 4.03 9.58 13.46
C ILE A 42 4.04 11.05 13.06
N GLY A 43 3.44 11.90 13.90
CA GLY A 43 3.46 13.35 13.69
C GLY A 43 2.80 13.82 12.39
N GLY A 44 1.90 13.01 11.81
CA GLY A 44 1.27 13.31 10.51
C GLY A 44 2.09 12.91 9.28
N GLU A 45 3.13 12.10 9.44
CA GLU A 45 3.93 11.59 8.32
C GLU A 45 4.01 10.06 8.38
N ILE A 46 4.05 9.42 7.21
CA ILE A 46 4.26 7.97 7.09
C ILE A 46 5.73 7.72 6.74
N ARG A 47 6.41 6.92 7.56
CA ARG A 47 7.83 6.64 7.40
C ARG A 47 8.10 5.14 7.38
N ALA A 48 9.12 4.73 6.62
CA ALA A 48 9.74 3.42 6.78
C ALA A 48 10.54 3.40 8.09
N VAL A 49 10.42 2.33 8.86
CA VAL A 49 11.01 2.18 10.19
C VAL A 49 11.72 0.84 10.30
N ALA A 50 12.90 0.82 10.94
CA ALA A 50 13.61 -0.43 11.18
C ALA A 50 12.87 -1.29 12.25
N PRO A 51 13.00 -2.62 12.24
CA PRO A 51 12.22 -3.51 13.11
C PRO A 51 12.33 -3.21 14.62
N ASP A 52 13.45 -2.61 15.04
CA ASP A 52 13.87 -2.22 16.38
C ASP A 52 13.48 -0.78 16.78
N GLU A 53 13.09 0.06 15.82
CA GLU A 53 12.78 1.48 16.05
C GLU A 53 11.31 1.75 16.41
N ASP A 54 10.41 0.78 16.24
CA ASP A 54 8.97 0.91 16.53
C ASP A 54 8.71 1.36 18.00
N ALA A 55 9.33 0.68 18.96
CA ALA A 55 9.14 0.93 20.40
C ALA A 55 9.75 2.26 20.89
N PRO A 56 11.00 2.62 20.54
CA PRO A 56 11.60 3.89 20.97
C PRO A 56 10.91 5.12 20.36
N LEU A 57 10.42 5.05 19.12
CA LEU A 57 9.67 6.17 18.51
C LEU A 57 8.33 6.41 19.23
N LEU A 58 7.63 5.34 19.59
CA LEU A 58 6.41 5.42 20.40
C LEU A 58 6.72 5.94 21.80
N ASN A 59 7.78 5.44 22.44
CA ASN A 59 8.17 5.88 23.76
C ASN A 59 8.58 7.36 23.76
N THR A 60 9.24 7.86 22.72
CA THR A 60 9.61 9.28 22.64
C THR A 60 8.38 10.18 22.52
N PHE A 61 7.36 9.74 21.80
CA PHE A 61 6.11 10.50 21.62
C PHE A 61 5.12 10.38 22.79
N LEU A 62 5.17 9.26 23.52
CA LEU A 62 4.23 8.91 24.57
C LEU A 62 4.78 9.06 25.99
N SER A 63 6.10 9.17 26.16
CA SER A 63 6.70 9.32 27.49
C SER A 63 6.30 10.65 28.14
N PRO A 64 6.02 10.65 29.46
CA PRO A 64 5.78 11.88 30.18
C PRO A 64 7.05 12.74 30.16
N SER A 65 6.97 13.95 29.61
CA SER A 65 7.88 15.01 30.05
C SER A 65 7.39 15.45 31.43
N GLU A 66 8.24 15.34 32.46
CA GLU A 66 7.93 15.66 33.87
C GLU A 66 7.44 17.11 34.07
N THR A 67 7.56 17.96 33.06
CA THR A 67 7.28 19.39 33.08
C THR A 67 5.95 19.81 32.47
N THR A 68 5.22 18.91 31.79
CA THR A 68 3.97 19.27 31.09
C THR A 68 2.71 18.93 31.88
N ASP A 69 1.83 19.93 32.06
CA ASP A 69 0.49 19.73 32.62
C ASP A 69 -0.31 18.65 31.85
N SER A 70 -1.08 17.86 32.59
CA SER A 70 -1.86 16.72 32.11
C SER A 70 -2.82 17.11 30.98
N ARG A 71 -3.46 18.28 31.09
CA ARG A 71 -4.40 18.79 30.07
C ARG A 71 -3.68 19.17 28.77
N THR A 72 -2.54 19.85 28.90
CA THR A 72 -1.69 20.20 27.75
C THR A 72 -1.21 18.95 27.02
N ARG A 73 -0.80 17.93 27.78
CA ARG A 73 -0.38 16.65 27.22
C ARG A 73 -1.51 15.91 26.49
N ALA A 74 -2.70 15.83 27.09
CA ALA A 74 -3.87 15.22 26.47
C ALA A 74 -4.21 15.90 25.12
N LYS A 75 -4.19 17.24 25.10
CA LYS A 75 -4.40 18.02 23.88
C LYS A 75 -3.35 17.74 22.80
N MET A 76 -2.06 17.68 23.15
CA MET A 76 -0.98 17.35 22.21
C MET A 76 -1.15 15.94 21.62
N ILE A 77 -1.51 14.96 22.46
CA ILE A 77 -1.78 13.59 22.02
C ILE A 77 -2.92 13.56 21.00
N LEU A 78 -4.03 14.27 21.28
CA LEU A 78 -5.17 14.34 20.38
C LEU A 78 -4.84 15.06 19.07
N GLN A 79 -4.04 16.14 19.12
CA GLN A 79 -3.57 16.85 17.92
C GLN A 79 -2.66 15.96 17.05
N SER A 80 -1.74 15.22 17.67
CA SER A 80 -0.90 14.25 16.97
C SER A 80 -1.73 13.12 16.35
N ALA A 81 -2.70 12.59 17.09
CA ALA A 81 -3.63 11.59 16.58
C ALA A 81 -4.45 12.11 15.38
N GLN A 82 -4.91 13.36 15.43
CA GLN A 82 -5.56 14.02 14.30
C GLN A 82 -4.64 14.10 13.08
N ALA A 83 -3.38 14.53 13.27
CA ALA A 83 -2.40 14.61 12.19
C ALA A 83 -2.13 13.24 11.56
N ASN A 84 -1.92 12.20 12.38
CA ASN A 84 -1.72 10.83 11.92
C ASN A 84 -2.90 10.30 11.11
N LEU A 85 -4.13 10.50 11.59
CA LEU A 85 -5.34 10.09 10.87
C LEU A 85 -5.46 10.79 9.51
N MET A 86 -5.14 12.09 9.44
CA MET A 86 -5.14 12.84 8.19
C MET A 86 -4.09 12.31 7.21
N ALA A 87 -2.90 11.97 7.70
CA ALA A 87 -1.85 11.36 6.88
C ALA A 87 -2.29 10.01 6.29
N GLY A 88 -2.85 9.13 7.12
CA GLY A 88 -3.39 7.84 6.66
C GLY A 88 -4.53 7.99 5.65
N MET A 89 -5.41 8.98 5.85
CA MET A 89 -6.47 9.30 4.88
C MET A 89 -5.90 9.82 3.55
N SER A 90 -4.86 10.65 3.59
CA SER A 90 -4.18 11.15 2.39
C SER A 90 -3.54 10.02 1.60
N PHE A 91 -2.86 9.09 2.29
CA PHE A 91 -2.28 7.90 1.70
C PHE A 91 -3.32 7.03 1.00
N LEU A 92 -4.43 6.70 1.68
CA LEU A 92 -5.53 5.91 1.10
C LEU A 92 -6.16 6.62 -0.11
N GLU A 93 -6.28 7.95 -0.07
CA GLU A 93 -6.82 8.70 -1.20
C GLU A 93 -5.89 8.65 -2.41
N LYS A 94 -4.57 8.81 -2.21
CA LYS A 94 -3.56 8.66 -3.27
C LYS A 94 -3.58 7.24 -3.85
N GLN A 95 -3.61 6.21 -2.99
CA GLN A 95 -3.69 4.82 -3.43
C GLN A 95 -4.96 4.57 -4.26
N ARG A 96 -6.12 5.05 -3.78
CA ARG A 96 -7.40 4.95 -4.48
C ARG A 96 -7.39 5.65 -5.83
N GLN A 97 -6.82 6.85 -5.94
CA GLN A 97 -6.71 7.58 -7.21
C GLN A 97 -5.87 6.80 -8.22
N ASN A 98 -4.71 6.28 -7.80
CA ASN A 98 -3.85 5.48 -8.67
C ASN A 98 -4.50 4.15 -9.09
N LEU A 99 -5.24 3.48 -8.19
CA LEU A 99 -6.03 2.29 -8.56
C LEU A 99 -7.09 2.60 -9.63
N LYS A 100 -7.73 3.77 -9.58
CA LYS A 100 -8.69 4.19 -10.61
C LYS A 100 -8.01 4.40 -11.96
N LEU A 101 -6.83 5.05 -11.97
CA LEU A 101 -6.05 5.23 -13.19
C LEU A 101 -5.65 3.87 -13.78
N ILE A 102 -5.19 2.92 -12.97
CA ILE A 102 -4.91 1.56 -13.41
C ILE A 102 -6.17 0.90 -14.01
N ALA A 103 -7.32 1.00 -13.33
CA ALA A 103 -8.57 0.41 -13.82
C ALA A 103 -9.04 1.01 -15.16
N GLU A 104 -8.83 2.31 -15.37
CA GLU A 104 -9.09 2.99 -16.64
C GLU A 104 -8.18 2.44 -17.75
N LYS A 105 -6.86 2.36 -17.51
CA LYS A 105 -5.89 1.84 -18.48
C LYS A 105 -6.13 0.37 -18.83
N LEU A 106 -6.55 -0.44 -17.86
CA LEU A 106 -6.96 -1.83 -18.10
C LEU A 106 -8.23 -1.93 -18.95
N SER A 107 -9.17 -0.99 -18.78
CA SER A 107 -10.38 -0.91 -19.59
C SER A 107 -10.04 -0.54 -21.03
N ASP A 108 -9.12 0.41 -21.24
CA ASP A 108 -8.59 0.74 -22.56
C ASP A 108 -7.84 -0.44 -23.19
N ALA A 109 -6.99 -1.12 -22.43
CA ALA A 109 -6.29 -2.31 -22.90
C ALA A 109 -7.27 -3.42 -23.34
N THR A 110 -8.36 -3.61 -22.60
CA THR A 110 -9.45 -4.53 -22.97
C THR A 110 -10.15 -4.09 -24.26
N ARG A 111 -10.39 -2.79 -24.44
CA ARG A 111 -10.96 -2.23 -25.66
C ARG A 111 -10.04 -2.47 -26.86
N LEU A 112 -8.74 -2.22 -26.72
CA LEU A 112 -7.74 -2.44 -27.77
C LEU A 112 -7.67 -3.92 -28.17
N TRP A 113 -7.71 -4.82 -27.20
CA TRP A 113 -7.81 -6.26 -27.46
C TRP A 113 -9.04 -6.60 -28.31
N LYS A 114 -10.23 -6.08 -27.94
CA LYS A 114 -11.46 -6.33 -28.70
C LYS A 114 -11.37 -5.81 -30.13
N LEU A 115 -10.81 -4.61 -30.32
CA LEU A 115 -10.59 -4.05 -31.66
C LEU A 115 -9.66 -4.95 -32.49
N SER A 116 -8.60 -5.49 -31.90
CA SER A 116 -7.67 -6.40 -32.59
C SER A 116 -8.28 -7.73 -33.03
N ARG A 117 -9.53 -8.02 -32.66
CA ARG A 117 -10.28 -9.22 -33.08
C ARG A 117 -11.33 -8.93 -34.17
N ILE A 118 -11.45 -7.69 -34.62
CA ILE A 118 -12.30 -7.34 -35.75
C ILE A 118 -11.70 -7.94 -37.02
N SER A 119 -12.51 -8.69 -37.77
CA SER A 119 -12.12 -9.27 -39.05
C SER A 119 -11.86 -8.19 -40.10
N GLY A 120 -10.81 -8.36 -40.92
CA GLY A 120 -10.51 -7.46 -42.03
C GLY A 120 -9.64 -6.24 -41.66
N LEU A 121 -9.07 -6.19 -40.45
CA LEU A 121 -8.04 -5.22 -40.12
C LEU A 121 -6.73 -5.56 -40.84
N GLU A 122 -6.07 -4.53 -41.36
CA GLU A 122 -4.75 -4.64 -41.98
C GLU A 122 -3.66 -4.78 -40.91
N ASN A 123 -2.51 -5.37 -41.29
CA ASN A 123 -1.38 -5.58 -40.38
C ASN A 123 -0.92 -4.27 -39.72
N ASP A 124 -0.79 -3.17 -40.48
CA ASP A 124 -0.42 -1.85 -39.96
C ASP A 124 -1.38 -1.34 -38.87
N GLN A 125 -2.66 -1.67 -38.96
CA GLN A 125 -3.66 -1.29 -37.95
C GLN A 125 -3.50 -2.14 -36.68
N LEU A 126 -3.24 -3.44 -36.84
CA LEU A 126 -3.01 -4.35 -35.72
C LEU A 126 -1.71 -3.99 -34.96
N GLU A 127 -0.65 -3.59 -35.66
CA GLU A 127 0.59 -3.09 -35.06
C GLU A 127 0.38 -1.78 -34.28
N LYS A 128 -0.45 -0.87 -34.81
CA LYS A 128 -0.83 0.36 -34.09
C LYS A 128 -1.60 0.04 -32.80
N LEU A 129 -2.54 -0.90 -32.84
CA LEU A 129 -3.28 -1.34 -31.64
C LEU A 129 -2.34 -1.97 -30.60
N GLN A 130 -1.40 -2.81 -31.03
CA GLN A 130 -0.39 -3.39 -30.14
C GLN A 130 0.51 -2.31 -29.51
N SER A 131 0.89 -1.29 -30.26
CA SER A 131 1.68 -0.16 -29.74
C SER A 131 0.91 0.67 -28.71
N GLN A 132 -0.38 0.91 -28.93
CA GLN A 132 -1.24 1.57 -27.93
C GLN A 132 -1.42 0.72 -26.67
N PHE A 133 -1.56 -0.60 -26.85
CA PHE A 133 -1.65 -1.53 -25.73
C PHE A 133 -0.36 -1.51 -24.89
N GLN A 134 0.79 -1.50 -25.55
CA GLN A 134 2.10 -1.40 -24.91
C GLN A 134 2.22 -0.12 -24.07
N LYS A 135 1.80 1.02 -24.63
CA LYS A 135 1.79 2.30 -23.93
C LYS A 135 0.94 2.25 -22.66
N ASN A 136 -0.28 1.70 -22.74
CA ASN A 136 -1.13 1.55 -21.55
C ASN A 136 -0.50 0.65 -20.48
N ARG A 137 0.20 -0.42 -20.90
CA ARG A 137 0.91 -1.32 -20.00
C ARG A 137 2.07 -0.61 -19.30
N GLU A 138 2.86 0.16 -20.03
CA GLU A 138 3.97 0.96 -19.47
C GLU A 138 3.47 2.03 -18.49
N GLU A 139 2.36 2.69 -18.81
CA GLU A 139 1.72 3.65 -17.91
C GLU A 139 1.23 2.97 -16.61
N ILE A 140 0.67 1.76 -16.70
CA ILE A 140 0.30 0.98 -15.52
C ILE A 140 1.53 0.67 -14.66
N GLU A 141 2.63 0.19 -15.24
CA GLU A 141 3.86 -0.07 -14.49
C GLU A 141 4.42 1.20 -13.84
N SER A 142 4.39 2.33 -14.54
CA SER A 142 4.78 3.62 -13.94
C SER A 142 3.91 4.01 -12.74
N ILE A 143 2.59 3.80 -12.83
CA ILE A 143 1.67 4.04 -11.71
C ILE A 143 1.93 3.08 -10.55
N ARG A 144 2.31 1.83 -10.81
CA ARG A 144 2.63 0.83 -9.78
C ARG A 144 3.83 1.23 -8.92
N GLU A 145 4.75 2.01 -9.48
CA GLU A 145 5.94 2.51 -8.77
C GLU A 145 5.66 3.78 -7.93
N ALA A 146 4.42 4.27 -7.91
CA ALA A 146 4.05 5.48 -7.18
C ALA A 146 4.25 5.34 -5.66
N ASN A 147 4.72 6.43 -5.04
CA ASN A 147 5.03 6.51 -3.61
C ASN A 147 4.28 7.68 -2.95
N ASP A 148 4.02 7.56 -1.65
CA ASP A 148 3.68 8.66 -0.76
C ASP A 148 4.88 8.95 0.15
N GLY A 149 5.67 9.96 -0.20
CA GLY A 149 6.97 10.19 0.41
C GLY A 149 7.91 9.01 0.16
N SER A 150 8.36 8.36 1.22
CA SER A 150 9.24 7.18 1.15
C SER A 150 8.48 5.84 1.09
N VAL A 151 7.14 5.87 1.14
CA VAL A 151 6.32 4.66 1.27
C VAL A 151 5.66 4.32 -0.06
N PRO A 152 5.91 3.13 -0.63
CA PRO A 152 5.24 2.71 -1.85
C PRO A 152 3.74 2.57 -1.64
N LEU A 153 2.95 3.03 -2.60
CA LEU A 153 1.49 2.92 -2.54
C LEU A 153 1.03 1.47 -2.70
N PHE A 154 1.77 0.67 -3.46
CA PHE A 154 1.40 -0.70 -3.81
C PHE A 154 2.39 -1.72 -3.25
N SER A 155 1.96 -2.98 -3.21
CA SER A 155 2.83 -4.12 -2.94
C SER A 155 2.77 -5.13 -4.09
N ASP A 156 3.85 -5.90 -4.23
CA ASP A 156 3.91 -7.04 -5.15
C ASP A 156 3.82 -8.35 -4.36
N GLY A 157 2.70 -8.56 -3.69
CA GLY A 157 2.43 -9.67 -2.79
C GLY A 157 2.10 -9.22 -1.37
N GLN A 158 2.29 -10.15 -0.42
CA GLN A 158 2.05 -9.89 0.99
C GLN A 158 2.97 -8.77 1.49
N SER A 159 2.38 -7.71 2.05
CA SER A 159 3.14 -6.59 2.61
C SER A 159 2.79 -6.33 4.06
N SER A 160 3.78 -5.83 4.80
CA SER A 160 3.55 -5.25 6.12
C SER A 160 2.58 -4.05 6.01
N PRO A 161 1.51 -4.00 6.81
CA PRO A 161 0.61 -2.85 6.83
C PRO A 161 1.30 -1.64 7.45
N ILE A 162 0.81 -0.46 7.09
CA ILE A 162 1.20 0.80 7.73
C ILE A 162 0.52 0.87 9.10
N ARG A 163 1.32 1.05 10.15
CA ARG A 163 0.90 1.04 11.54
C ARG A 163 0.59 2.45 12.00
N MET A 164 -0.51 2.64 12.72
CA MET A 164 -0.88 3.94 13.29
C MET A 164 -1.42 3.76 14.70
N HIS A 165 -0.84 4.46 15.65
CA HIS A 165 -1.32 4.45 17.03
C HIS A 165 -2.37 5.54 17.24
N HIS A 166 -3.51 5.15 17.79
CA HIS A 166 -4.66 6.01 17.99
C HIS A 166 -5.15 5.94 19.45
N PRO A 167 -5.31 7.08 20.14
CA PRO A 167 -5.85 7.09 21.49
C PRO A 167 -7.38 6.89 21.45
N SER A 168 -7.87 5.78 22.01
CA SER A 168 -9.29 5.55 22.29
C SER A 168 -9.57 5.79 23.77
N ALA A 169 -10.83 6.06 24.14
CA ALA A 169 -11.28 6.62 25.41
C ALA A 169 -10.53 6.13 26.67
N ARG A 170 -10.13 4.86 26.74
CA ARG A 170 -9.36 4.30 27.86
C ARG A 170 -8.11 3.51 27.45
N LYS A 171 -7.81 3.38 26.15
CA LYS A 171 -6.72 2.54 25.67
C LYS A 171 -6.16 3.02 24.33
N TRP A 172 -4.89 2.70 24.10
CA TRP A 172 -4.29 2.82 22.78
C TRP A 172 -4.82 1.73 21.85
N GLN A 173 -5.17 2.13 20.64
CA GLN A 173 -5.56 1.23 19.55
C GLN A 173 -4.51 1.31 18.45
N LEU A 174 -4.18 0.15 17.88
CA LEU A 174 -3.38 0.06 16.68
C LEU A 174 -4.33 -0.02 15.48
N LEU A 175 -4.26 0.98 14.61
CA LEU A 175 -4.90 0.98 13.30
C LEU A 175 -3.88 0.50 12.27
N LEU A 176 -4.32 -0.34 11.36
CA LEU A 176 -3.51 -0.87 10.27
C LEU A 176 -4.09 -0.36 8.96
N ILE A 177 -3.22 0.20 8.12
CA ILE A 177 -3.56 0.62 6.75
C ILE A 177 -2.86 -0.35 5.80
N ASP A 178 -3.65 -1.14 5.08
CA ASP A 178 -3.14 -2.11 4.12
C ASP A 178 -2.70 -1.42 2.82
N ARG A 179 -1.54 -1.85 2.30
CA ARG A 179 -1.16 -1.53 0.92
C ARG A 179 -1.88 -2.46 -0.05
N SER A 180 -2.26 -1.92 -1.20
CA SER A 180 -2.95 -2.70 -2.22
C SER A 180 -1.96 -3.62 -2.95
N ASP A 181 -2.24 -4.92 -2.94
CA ASP A 181 -1.44 -5.93 -3.64
C ASP A 181 -1.78 -5.95 -5.14
N LEU A 182 -0.82 -5.55 -5.97
CA LEU A 182 -0.87 -5.61 -7.43
C LEU A 182 -0.01 -6.76 -7.98
N GLY A 183 0.62 -7.55 -7.12
CA GLY A 183 1.41 -8.75 -7.46
C GLY A 183 0.57 -9.97 -7.84
N THR A 184 -0.70 -9.78 -8.21
CA THR A 184 -1.61 -10.89 -8.57
C THR A 184 -1.14 -11.61 -9.83
N ALA A 185 -1.44 -12.90 -9.95
CA ALA A 185 -1.06 -13.69 -11.11
C ALA A 185 -1.60 -13.08 -12.43
N SER A 186 -2.84 -12.59 -12.42
CA SER A 186 -3.45 -11.91 -13.58
C SER A 186 -2.70 -10.64 -13.97
N MET A 187 -2.30 -9.81 -13.01
CA MET A 187 -1.53 -8.59 -13.28
C MET A 187 -0.14 -8.94 -13.84
N ILE A 188 0.52 -9.96 -13.31
CA ILE A 188 1.80 -10.46 -13.86
C ILE A 188 1.61 -10.93 -15.30
N THR A 189 0.56 -11.71 -15.57
CA THR A 189 0.23 -12.15 -16.93
C THR A 189 0.01 -10.93 -17.84
N PHE A 190 -0.75 -9.94 -17.41
CA PHE A 190 -0.94 -8.70 -18.18
C PHE A 190 0.38 -7.98 -18.49
N SER A 191 1.27 -7.81 -17.50
CA SER A 191 2.57 -7.12 -17.65
C SER A 191 3.50 -7.77 -18.68
N HIS A 192 3.35 -9.07 -18.97
CA HIS A 192 4.19 -9.80 -19.91
C HIS A 192 3.46 -10.24 -21.20
N GLY A 193 2.17 -9.93 -21.32
CA GLY A 193 1.35 -10.33 -22.45
C GLY A 193 1.31 -9.33 -23.60
N LYS A 194 0.82 -9.80 -24.76
CA LYS A 194 0.58 -9.00 -25.97
C LYS A 194 -0.80 -9.31 -26.55
N ILE A 195 -1.32 -8.42 -27.41
CA ILE A 195 -2.61 -8.63 -28.09
C ILE A 195 -2.42 -9.04 -29.56
N TYR A 196 -1.29 -8.67 -30.17
CA TYR A 196 -0.92 -8.97 -31.54
C TYR A 196 0.61 -8.95 -31.76
N GLY A 197 1.07 -9.53 -32.88
CA GLY A 197 2.46 -9.48 -33.37
C GLY A 197 3.33 -10.63 -32.89
N ASP A 198 4.56 -10.71 -33.41
CA ASP A 198 5.51 -11.82 -33.17
C ASP A 198 6.53 -11.53 -32.06
N THR A 199 6.40 -10.39 -31.37
CA THR A 199 7.30 -10.02 -30.27
C THR A 199 7.28 -11.05 -29.13
N PRO A 200 8.40 -11.24 -28.39
CA PRO A 200 8.43 -12.19 -27.28
C PRO A 200 7.33 -11.93 -26.25
N GLY A 201 6.64 -12.98 -25.79
CA GLY A 201 5.53 -12.90 -24.86
C GLY A 201 4.37 -13.81 -25.26
N PHE A 202 3.37 -13.93 -24.40
CA PHE A 202 2.16 -14.73 -24.67
C PHE A 202 1.01 -13.83 -25.13
N HIS A 203 0.17 -14.36 -26.00
CA HIS A 203 -1.05 -13.69 -26.41
C HIS A 203 -2.05 -13.70 -25.26
N LEU A 204 -2.54 -12.52 -24.90
CA LEU A 204 -3.58 -12.38 -23.90
C LEU A 204 -4.92 -12.82 -24.47
N ASP A 205 -5.69 -13.52 -23.66
CA ASP A 205 -7.10 -13.77 -23.89
C ASP A 205 -7.97 -12.73 -23.15
N LEU A 206 -9.25 -12.71 -23.49
CA LEU A 206 -10.20 -11.78 -22.86
C LEU A 206 -10.36 -12.07 -21.37
N ASP A 207 -10.35 -13.35 -20.98
CA ASP A 207 -10.54 -13.77 -19.59
C ASP A 207 -9.42 -13.23 -18.68
N THR A 208 -8.17 -13.28 -19.13
CA THR A 208 -7.02 -12.69 -18.43
C THR A 208 -7.19 -11.19 -18.24
N LEU A 209 -7.63 -10.47 -19.26
CA LEU A 209 -7.86 -9.01 -19.18
C LEU A 209 -8.98 -8.68 -18.18
N LEU A 210 -10.08 -9.44 -18.20
CA LEU A 210 -11.19 -9.27 -17.26
C LEU A 210 -10.78 -9.59 -15.82
N LYS A 211 -10.05 -10.69 -15.60
CA LYS A 211 -9.50 -11.05 -14.28
C LYS A 211 -8.52 -10.00 -13.76
N THR A 212 -7.68 -9.46 -14.63
CA THR A 212 -6.76 -8.38 -14.27
C THR A 212 -7.52 -7.14 -13.84
N ARG A 213 -8.58 -6.75 -14.55
CA ARG A 213 -9.43 -5.62 -14.16
C ARG A 213 -10.12 -5.85 -12.82
N GLU A 214 -10.65 -7.05 -12.60
CA GLU A 214 -11.32 -7.41 -11.35
C GLU A 214 -10.34 -7.43 -10.16
N SER A 215 -9.06 -7.77 -10.40
CA SER A 215 -8.03 -7.76 -9.36
C SER A 215 -7.80 -6.37 -8.73
N VAL A 216 -8.16 -5.29 -9.42
CA VAL A 216 -8.06 -3.89 -8.94
C VAL A 216 -9.33 -3.46 -8.19
N ARG A 217 -10.47 -4.11 -8.44
CA ARG A 217 -11.76 -3.74 -7.84
C ARG A 217 -11.80 -4.01 -6.34
N ASN A 218 -11.32 -5.18 -5.91
CA ASN A 218 -11.27 -5.53 -4.49
C ASN A 218 -10.42 -4.52 -3.69
N PRO A 219 -9.16 -4.19 -4.08
CA PRO A 219 -8.38 -3.13 -3.47
C PRO A 219 -9.09 -1.77 -3.35
N LEU A 220 -9.86 -1.35 -4.36
CA LEU A 220 -10.64 -0.12 -4.31
C LEU A 220 -11.70 -0.14 -3.20
N SER A 221 -12.43 -1.26 -3.07
CA SER A 221 -13.42 -1.44 -2.00
C SER A 221 -12.77 -1.46 -0.62
N TYR A 222 -11.63 -2.16 -0.46
CA TYR A 222 -10.88 -2.17 0.80
C TYR A 222 -10.37 -0.78 1.19
N ASN A 223 -9.87 0.02 0.24
CA ASN A 223 -9.46 1.42 0.48
C ASN A 223 -10.62 2.26 1.02
N GLU A 224 -11.80 2.15 0.41
CA GLU A 224 -12.97 2.91 0.82
C GLU A 224 -13.41 2.54 2.25
N MET A 225 -13.37 1.25 2.60
CA MET A 225 -13.69 0.80 3.96
C MET A 225 -12.70 1.33 4.99
N GLN A 226 -11.39 1.23 4.72
CA GLN A 226 -10.36 1.78 5.61
C GLN A 226 -10.50 3.31 5.76
N SER A 227 -10.79 4.02 4.68
CA SER A 227 -11.00 5.48 4.70
C SER A 227 -12.19 5.87 5.57
N LYS A 228 -13.31 5.12 5.49
CA LYS A 228 -14.48 5.31 6.36
C LYS A 228 -14.15 5.10 7.84
N LEU A 229 -13.35 4.07 8.15
CA LEU A 229 -12.88 3.82 9.52
C LEU A 229 -12.06 5.00 10.04
N LEU A 230 -11.06 5.45 9.28
CA LEU A 230 -10.22 6.59 9.68
C LEU A 230 -11.03 7.88 9.86
N ARG A 231 -12.00 8.15 8.99
CA ARG A 231 -12.93 9.29 9.15
C ARG A 231 -13.75 9.18 10.43
N SER A 232 -14.19 7.98 10.80
CA SER A 232 -14.92 7.76 12.05
C SER A 232 -14.03 8.06 13.27
N CYS A 233 -12.80 7.54 13.28
CA CYS A 233 -11.80 7.83 14.32
C CYS A 233 -11.49 9.34 14.41
N LEU A 234 -11.37 10.03 13.27
CA LEU A 234 -11.10 11.46 13.20
C LEU A 234 -12.24 12.29 13.82
N ARG A 235 -13.49 11.92 13.57
CA ARG A 235 -14.64 12.58 14.24
C ARG A 235 -14.55 12.44 15.75
N GLY A 236 -14.21 11.27 16.26
CA GLY A 236 -14.03 11.04 17.71
C GLY A 236 -12.88 11.83 18.33
N VAL A 237 -11.79 12.07 17.59
CA VAL A 237 -10.69 12.94 18.06
C VAL A 237 -11.11 14.41 18.06
N LYS A 238 -11.76 14.88 16.99
CA LYS A 238 -12.24 16.25 16.89
C LYS A 238 -13.25 16.58 18.00
N GLN A 239 -14.17 15.66 18.30
CA GLN A 239 -15.13 15.84 19.38
C GLN A 239 -14.46 15.99 20.75
N ARG A 240 -13.44 15.17 21.05
CA ARG A 240 -12.67 15.27 22.31
C ARG A 240 -11.87 16.56 22.40
N LEU A 241 -11.25 17.01 21.31
CA LEU A 241 -10.55 18.31 21.25
C LEU A 241 -11.50 19.48 21.56
N LEU A 242 -12.75 19.42 21.07
CA LEU A 242 -13.76 20.43 21.37
C LEU A 242 -14.19 20.40 22.85
N GLN A 243 -14.34 19.21 23.43
CA GLN A 243 -14.73 19.03 24.84
C GLN A 243 -13.62 19.47 25.82
N ASP A 244 -12.36 19.16 25.53
CA ASP A 244 -11.19 19.63 26.29
C ASP A 244 -11.05 21.16 26.28
N SER A 245 -11.71 21.84 25.33
CA SER A 245 -11.74 23.30 25.25
C SER A 245 -12.75 23.94 26.21
N GLY A 246 -13.68 23.16 26.79
CA GLY A 246 -14.83 23.67 27.55
C GLY A 246 -15.09 23.08 28.94
N ALA A 247 -14.36 22.05 29.41
CA ALA A 247 -14.65 21.35 30.68
C ALA A 247 -13.49 21.36 31.72
N VAL A 248 -13.89 21.31 33.00
CA VAL A 248 -13.08 21.13 34.24
C VAL A 248 -12.47 19.71 34.27
N PRO A 249 -11.24 19.52 34.82
CA PRO A 249 -10.50 18.28 34.61
C PRO A 249 -11.07 17.15 35.44
N ASP A 250 -11.50 16.07 34.77
CA ASP A 250 -11.66 14.79 35.43
C ASP A 250 -10.65 13.79 34.84
N THR A 251 -9.90 13.21 35.78
CA THR A 251 -8.63 12.52 35.61
C THR A 251 -8.77 11.18 34.90
N GLY A 252 -7.95 10.97 33.87
CA GLY A 252 -7.77 9.65 33.27
C GLY A 252 -7.01 9.66 31.95
N VAL A 253 -5.78 10.17 31.92
CA VAL A 253 -4.90 9.96 30.76
C VAL A 253 -4.62 8.44 30.66
N PRO A 254 -4.93 7.77 29.54
CA PRO A 254 -4.69 6.35 29.41
C PRO A 254 -3.18 6.07 29.45
N CYS A 255 -2.75 5.39 30.52
CA CYS A 255 -1.40 4.86 30.64
C CYS A 255 -1.24 3.66 29.70
N VAL A 256 -0.11 3.57 29.00
CA VAL A 256 0.20 2.40 28.16
C VAL A 256 0.59 1.26 29.10
N PRO A 257 -0.13 0.12 29.14
CA PRO A 257 0.44 -1.07 29.75
C PRO A 257 1.61 -1.52 28.88
N ILE A 258 2.82 -1.45 29.43
CA ILE A 258 4.02 -2.02 28.82
C ILE A 258 3.89 -3.54 28.94
N SER A 259 3.13 -4.15 28.03
CA SER A 259 3.10 -5.60 27.87
C SER A 259 4.19 -5.98 26.89
N ALA A 260 5.34 -6.41 27.41
CA ALA A 260 6.20 -7.30 26.66
C ALA A 260 5.36 -8.55 26.37
N HIS A 261 5.06 -8.82 25.09
CA HIS A 261 4.19 -9.90 24.61
C HIS A 261 2.69 -9.58 24.69
N SER A 262 2.14 -9.04 23.61
CA SER A 262 0.69 -9.01 23.37
C SER A 262 0.43 -9.17 21.87
N ASN A 263 0.45 -10.41 21.41
CA ASN A 263 -0.19 -10.82 20.17
C ASN A 263 -1.71 -10.69 20.35
N THR A 264 -2.27 -9.54 20.03
CA THR A 264 -3.73 -9.42 19.80
C THR A 264 -3.97 -8.88 18.41
N LEU A 265 -3.98 -9.83 17.47
CA LEU A 265 -4.72 -9.78 16.22
C LEU A 265 -6.17 -9.40 16.52
N PHE A 266 -6.64 -8.28 15.97
CA PHE A 266 -8.03 -8.17 15.56
C PHE A 266 -8.08 -8.11 14.04
N ARG A 267 -8.09 -9.30 13.44
CA ARG A 267 -8.92 -9.56 12.28
C ARG A 267 -10.36 -9.56 12.80
N SER A 268 -11.15 -8.56 12.46
CA SER A 268 -12.61 -8.71 12.45
C SER A 268 -13.04 -8.80 10.99
N PHE A 269 -13.04 -10.03 10.47
CA PHE A 269 -13.88 -10.39 9.34
C PHE A 269 -15.29 -10.64 9.88
N ASN A 270 -16.25 -9.91 9.35
CA ASN A 270 -17.61 -10.40 9.05
C ASN A 270 -17.98 -9.80 7.71
#